data_AF-A0A6I5WUA7-F1
#
_entry.id   AF-A0A6I5WUA7-F1
#
_cell.length_a   1.000
_cell.length_b   1.000
_cell.length_c   1.000
_cell.angle_alpha   90.00
_cell.angle_beta   90.00
_cell.angle_gamma   90.00
#
_symmetry.space_group_name_H-M   'P 1'
#
loop_
_entity.id
_entity.type
_entity.pdbx_description
1 polymer ?
#
loop_
_entity_poly.entity_id
_entity_poly.type
_entity_poly.pdbx_seq_one_letter_code
_entity_poly.pdbx_strand_id
1 'polypeptide(L)'
;MTQSDTSLEAALHALLLADAGALDGKDLASWLGNYAEEEDASYICRSAENTENGLALGFMYDDCRARLEDRVTFINDIWAGTFQDYRTRHFVQWVRYERVNGNTLTMRSNFSVFMTPEDSGVTQILAAGQYIDTVRVGTNGGLKLLSRCAELDTSVLPRYLVYPI
;
A
#
# COMPACT_ATOMS: atom_id res chain seq x y z
N MET A 1 -22.67 -19.96 -2.45
CA MET A 1 -22.06 -19.38 -3.66
C MET A 1 -22.40 -17.91 -3.67
N THR A 2 -21.46 -17.06 -3.28
CA THR A 2 -21.55 -15.61 -3.43
C THR A 2 -21.65 -15.31 -4.92
N GLN A 3 -22.69 -14.59 -5.34
CA GLN A 3 -22.83 -14.14 -6.72
C GLN A 3 -21.70 -13.15 -6.98
N SER A 4 -20.78 -13.45 -7.90
CA SER A 4 -19.62 -12.60 -8.19
C SER A 4 -20.09 -11.30 -8.84
N ASP A 5 -19.84 -10.17 -8.19
CA ASP A 5 -20.04 -8.85 -8.79
C ASP A 5 -18.80 -8.50 -9.62
N THR A 6 -18.82 -8.91 -10.90
CA THR A 6 -17.69 -8.73 -11.83
C THR A 6 -17.31 -7.26 -11.98
N SER A 7 -18.25 -6.33 -11.82
CA SER A 7 -17.97 -4.89 -11.92
C SER A 7 -17.18 -4.38 -10.72
N LEU A 8 -17.55 -4.82 -9.52
CA LEU A 8 -16.84 -4.52 -8.28
C LEU A 8 -15.44 -5.15 -8.27
N GLU A 9 -15.32 -6.40 -8.71
CA GLU A 9 -14.04 -7.11 -8.82
C GLU A 9 -13.07 -6.39 -9.75
N ALA A 10 -13.55 -5.93 -10.91
CA ALA A 10 -12.77 -5.14 -11.84
C ALA A 10 -12.32 -3.80 -11.21
N ALA A 11 -13.19 -3.13 -10.45
CA ALA A 11 -12.86 -1.89 -9.77
C ALA A 11 -11.84 -2.08 -8.63
N LEU A 12 -11.97 -3.15 -7.83
CA LEU A 12 -10.99 -3.49 -6.79
C LEU A 12 -9.62 -3.81 -7.39
N HIS A 13 -9.59 -4.59 -8.46
CA HIS A 13 -8.37 -4.89 -9.18
C HIS A 13 -7.73 -3.63 -9.78
N ALA A 14 -8.54 -2.74 -10.37
CA ALA A 14 -8.05 -1.47 -10.89
C ALA A 14 -7.44 -0.58 -9.80
N LEU A 15 -8.06 -0.51 -8.61
CA LEU A 15 -7.52 0.23 -7.47
C LEU A 15 -6.17 -0.34 -7.02
N LEU A 16 -6.07 -1.67 -6.89
CA LEU A 16 -4.84 -2.35 -6.48
C LEU A 16 -3.70 -2.11 -7.49
N LEU A 17 -3.99 -2.17 -8.79
CA LEU A 17 -3.01 -1.91 -9.86
C LEU A 17 -2.64 -0.43 -9.98
N ALA A 18 -3.59 0.49 -9.76
CA ALA A 18 -3.32 1.93 -9.76
C ALA A 18 -2.36 2.32 -8.64
N ASP A 19 -2.53 1.72 -7.46
CA ASP A 19 -1.66 1.94 -6.32
C ASP A 19 -0.24 1.40 -6.54
N ALA A 20 -0.13 0.14 -6.97
CA ALA A 20 1.14 -0.49 -7.34
C ALA A 20 1.87 0.27 -8.46
N GLY A 21 1.12 0.71 -9.49
CA GLY A 21 1.65 1.47 -10.61
C GLY A 21 2.16 2.86 -10.21
N ALA A 22 1.45 3.54 -9.30
CA ALA A 22 1.88 4.82 -8.75
C ALA A 22 3.20 4.69 -7.99
N LEU A 23 3.33 3.66 -7.13
CA LEU A 23 4.56 3.40 -6.37
C LEU A 23 5.75 3.03 -7.29
N ASP A 24 5.53 2.13 -8.24
CA ASP A 24 6.56 1.76 -9.23
C ASP A 24 7.00 2.94 -10.11
N GLY A 25 6.08 3.87 -10.38
CA GLY A 25 6.34 5.11 -11.11
C GLY A 25 6.89 6.25 -10.24
N LYS A 26 6.98 6.06 -8.91
CA LYS A 26 7.30 7.11 -7.93
C LYS A 26 6.37 8.32 -8.00
N ASP A 27 5.14 8.13 -8.48
CA ASP A 27 4.11 9.15 -8.54
C ASP A 27 3.32 9.15 -7.22
N LEU A 28 3.90 9.81 -6.21
CA LEU A 28 3.31 9.82 -4.87
C LEU A 28 2.01 10.64 -4.79
N ALA A 29 1.80 11.57 -5.72
CA ALA A 29 0.54 12.28 -5.83
C ALA A 29 -0.58 11.34 -6.28
N SER A 30 -0.33 10.49 -7.28
CA SER A 30 -1.28 9.44 -7.69
C SER A 30 -1.47 8.38 -6.61
N TRP A 31 -0.42 8.00 -5.89
CA TRP A 31 -0.52 7.07 -4.75
C TRP A 31 -1.46 7.62 -3.67
N LEU A 32 -1.22 8.86 -3.19
CA LEU A 32 -2.10 9.53 -2.23
C LEU A 32 -3.52 9.69 -2.77
N GLY A 33 -3.63 9.96 -4.07
CA GLY A 33 -4.89 10.04 -4.79
C GLY A 33 -5.70 8.75 -4.73
N ASN A 34 -5.12 7.57 -4.47
CA ASN A 34 -5.88 6.33 -4.30
C ASN A 34 -6.54 6.19 -2.93
N TYR A 35 -6.16 7.02 -1.95
CA TYR A 35 -6.72 7.01 -0.60
C TYR A 35 -7.96 7.91 -0.51
N ALA A 36 -8.81 7.61 0.47
CA ALA A 36 -9.94 8.47 0.82
C ALA A 36 -9.43 9.78 1.42
N GLU A 37 -10.26 10.82 1.32
CA GLU A 37 -10.01 12.13 1.95
C GLU A 37 -10.55 12.19 3.40
N GLU A 38 -11.02 11.06 3.94
CA GLU A 38 -11.47 10.94 5.33
C GLU A 38 -10.27 11.06 6.29
N GLU A 39 -10.47 11.64 7.48
CA GLU A 39 -9.39 11.86 8.46
C GLU A 39 -8.70 10.56 8.91
N ASP A 40 -9.48 9.46 8.99
CA ASP A 40 -9.03 8.11 9.34
C ASP A 40 -8.36 7.36 8.17
N ALA A 41 -8.16 8.02 7.02
CA ALA A 41 -7.40 7.44 5.93
C ALA A 41 -5.95 7.18 6.37
N SER A 42 -5.43 5.97 6.17
CA SER A 42 -4.18 5.55 6.80
C SER A 42 -3.38 4.52 6.00
N TYR A 43 -2.07 4.55 6.19
CA TYR A 43 -1.12 3.59 5.68
C TYR A 43 -0.16 3.16 6.79
N ILE A 44 -0.12 1.87 7.06
CA ILE A 44 0.78 1.27 8.05
C ILE A 44 1.58 0.18 7.36
N CYS A 45 2.90 0.18 7.53
CA CYS A 45 3.78 -0.89 7.09
C CYS A 45 4.44 -1.50 8.33
N ARG A 46 4.22 -2.79 8.60
CA ARG A 46 4.74 -3.48 9.80
C ARG A 46 5.01 -4.96 9.54
N SER A 47 5.80 -5.61 10.38
CA SER A 47 6.01 -7.06 10.27
C SER A 47 4.80 -7.85 10.78
N ALA A 48 4.57 -9.04 10.21
CA ALA A 48 3.58 -10.00 10.70
C ALA A 48 3.86 -10.38 12.16
N GLU A 49 5.14 -10.57 12.53
CA GLU A 49 5.58 -10.81 13.91
C GLU A 49 5.08 -9.73 14.88
N ASN A 50 5.14 -8.45 14.50
CA ASN A 50 4.64 -7.37 15.35
C ASN A 50 3.12 -7.45 15.51
N THR A 51 2.37 -7.80 14.44
CA THR A 51 0.92 -8.03 14.52
C THR A 51 0.61 -9.19 15.46
N GLU A 52 1.27 -10.34 15.29
CA GLU A 52 1.06 -11.56 16.09
C GLU A 52 1.30 -11.33 17.57
N ASN A 53 2.24 -10.46 17.92
CA ASN A 53 2.57 -10.09 19.30
C ASN A 53 1.80 -8.86 19.81
N GLY A 54 0.89 -8.27 19.02
CA GLY A 54 0.10 -7.10 19.42
C GLY A 54 0.94 -5.83 19.61
N LEU A 55 2.07 -5.71 18.94
CA LEU A 55 2.99 -4.58 19.03
C LEU A 55 2.62 -3.49 18.01
N ALA A 56 2.43 -2.26 18.49
CA ALA A 56 2.22 -1.09 17.64
C ALA A 56 3.53 -0.54 17.06
N LEU A 57 4.33 -1.41 16.45
CA LEU A 57 5.63 -1.09 15.84
C LEU A 57 5.56 -1.32 14.34
N GLY A 58 5.86 -0.29 13.56
CA GLY A 58 5.87 -0.34 12.09
C GLY A 58 7.08 0.36 11.50
N PHE A 59 7.43 -0.04 10.28
CA PHE A 59 8.39 0.66 9.42
C PHE A 59 7.82 2.00 8.93
N MET A 60 6.50 2.06 8.72
CA MET A 60 5.76 3.28 8.39
C MET A 60 4.44 3.30 9.18
N TYR A 61 4.04 4.48 9.65
CA TYR A 61 2.90 4.64 10.56
C TYR A 61 2.16 5.96 10.31
N ASP A 62 1.54 6.07 9.13
CA ASP A 62 0.70 7.20 8.74
C ASP A 62 -0.74 6.88 9.11
N ASP A 63 -1.07 7.13 10.37
CA ASP A 63 -2.34 6.75 11.00
C ASP A 63 -3.50 7.72 10.74
N CYS A 64 -3.28 8.76 9.93
CA CYS A 64 -4.31 9.70 9.50
C CYS A 64 -3.96 10.35 8.15
N ARG A 65 -4.96 11.00 7.54
CA ARG A 65 -4.82 11.63 6.23
C ARG A 65 -3.69 12.65 6.16
N ALA A 66 -3.55 13.49 7.18
CA ALA A 66 -2.50 14.50 7.23
C ALA A 66 -1.09 13.87 7.20
N ARG A 67 -0.89 12.70 7.82
CA ARG A 67 0.41 12.00 7.76
C ARG A 67 0.68 11.37 6.40
N LEU A 68 -0.35 10.92 5.69
CA LEU A 68 -0.20 10.48 4.29
C LEU A 68 0.28 11.64 3.41
N GLU A 69 -0.29 12.83 3.60
CA GLU A 69 0.13 14.05 2.91
C GLU A 69 1.57 14.44 3.27
N ASP A 70 1.91 14.44 4.56
CA ASP A 70 3.28 14.69 5.03
C ASP A 70 4.28 13.72 4.41
N ARG A 71 3.92 12.43 4.25
CA ARG A 71 4.80 11.45 3.59
C ARG A 71 5.09 11.83 2.14
N VAL A 72 4.09 12.28 1.39
CA VAL A 72 4.29 12.70 0.00
C VAL A 72 5.29 13.86 -0.06
N THR A 73 5.08 14.89 0.76
CA THR A 73 6.00 16.04 0.87
C THR A 73 7.39 15.59 1.30
N PHE A 74 7.48 14.70 2.28
CA PHE A 74 8.76 14.24 2.80
C PHE A 74 9.59 13.51 1.76
N ILE A 75 8.99 12.62 0.98
CA ILE A 75 9.70 11.88 -0.06
C ILE A 75 10.07 12.78 -1.25
N ASN A 76 9.14 13.64 -1.70
CA ASN A 76 9.35 14.46 -2.90
C ASN A 76 10.25 15.67 -2.66
N ASP A 77 10.13 16.31 -1.50
CA ASP A 77 10.73 17.64 -1.29
C ASP A 77 11.89 17.60 -0.27
N ILE A 78 11.79 16.75 0.76
CA ILE A 78 12.75 16.76 1.89
C ILE A 78 13.85 15.73 1.69
N TRP A 79 13.50 14.53 1.25
CA TRP A 79 14.43 13.42 1.03
C TRP A 79 15.08 13.42 -0.35
N ALA A 80 14.63 14.29 -1.26
CA ALA A 80 15.19 14.40 -2.59
C ALA A 80 16.72 14.56 -2.55
N GLY A 81 17.44 13.56 -3.10
CA GLY A 81 18.90 13.55 -3.15
C GLY A 81 19.61 13.18 -1.83
N THR A 82 18.89 12.83 -0.76
CA THR A 82 19.49 12.44 0.53
C THR A 82 19.53 10.94 0.77
N PHE A 83 19.02 10.14 -0.18
CA PHE A 83 19.04 8.68 -0.13
C PHE A 83 19.60 8.09 -1.42
N GLN A 84 20.06 6.84 -1.35
CA GLN A 84 20.44 6.08 -2.53
C GLN A 84 19.19 5.45 -3.14
N ASP A 85 18.79 5.99 -4.28
CA ASP A 85 17.54 5.61 -4.92
C ASP A 85 17.57 4.16 -5.44
N TYR A 86 16.38 3.62 -5.63
CA TYR A 86 16.13 2.29 -6.15
C TYR A 86 14.81 2.25 -6.92
N ARG A 87 14.70 1.32 -7.86
CA ARG A 87 13.44 1.03 -8.56
C ARG A 87 12.69 -0.04 -7.81
N THR A 88 11.36 0.05 -7.79
CA THR A 88 10.49 -1.02 -7.29
C THR A 88 9.76 -1.71 -8.44
N ARG A 89 9.32 -2.94 -8.20
CA ARG A 89 8.35 -3.65 -9.04
C ARG A 89 7.39 -4.41 -8.15
N HIS A 90 6.14 -3.98 -8.11
CA HIS A 90 5.09 -4.61 -7.32
C HIS A 90 4.39 -5.71 -8.13
N PHE A 91 4.33 -6.91 -7.55
CA PHE A 91 3.45 -7.99 -8.00
C PHE A 91 2.37 -8.17 -6.95
N VAL A 92 1.14 -7.88 -7.33
CA VAL A 92 0.00 -7.83 -6.42
C VAL A 92 -1.11 -8.72 -6.92
N GLN A 93 -1.75 -9.44 -6.00
CA GLN A 93 -2.88 -10.30 -6.31
C GLN A 93 -3.85 -10.28 -5.14
N TRP A 94 -5.10 -9.89 -5.39
CA TRP A 94 -6.14 -10.01 -4.38
C TRP A 94 -6.48 -11.47 -4.12
N VAL A 95 -6.78 -11.78 -2.86
CA VAL A 95 -7.07 -13.12 -2.34
C VAL A 95 -8.55 -13.25 -2.00
N ARG A 96 -9.10 -12.22 -1.35
CA ARG A 96 -10.52 -12.16 -0.97
C ARG A 96 -10.96 -10.72 -0.73
N TYR A 97 -12.26 -10.47 -0.88
CA TYR A 97 -12.91 -9.27 -0.38
C TYR A 97 -14.24 -9.62 0.27
N GLU A 98 -14.73 -8.72 1.12
CA GLU A 98 -16.03 -8.83 1.78
C GLU A 98 -16.68 -7.46 1.89
N ARG A 99 -17.97 -7.37 1.60
CA ARG A 99 -18.75 -6.16 1.83
C ARG A 99 -19.18 -6.11 3.29
N VAL A 100 -18.66 -5.14 4.02
CA VAL A 100 -19.00 -4.93 5.44
C VAL A 100 -20.36 -4.25 5.56
N ASN A 101 -20.62 -3.25 4.72
CA ASN A 101 -21.88 -2.51 4.68
C ASN A 101 -22.08 -1.83 3.30
N GLY A 102 -23.05 -0.92 3.19
CA GLY A 102 -23.41 -0.26 1.93
C GLY A 102 -22.25 0.46 1.23
N ASN A 103 -21.32 1.05 1.97
CA ASN A 103 -20.23 1.87 1.42
C ASN A 103 -18.82 1.39 1.78
N THR A 104 -18.68 0.27 2.48
CA THR A 104 -17.39 -0.23 2.97
C THR A 104 -17.16 -1.69 2.62
N LEU A 105 -15.96 -1.97 2.15
CA LEU A 105 -15.45 -3.30 1.85
C LEU A 105 -14.16 -3.55 2.65
N THR A 106 -13.86 -4.81 2.92
CA THR A 106 -12.50 -5.24 3.28
C THR A 106 -11.92 -6.03 2.13
N MET A 107 -10.62 -5.91 1.92
CA MET A 107 -9.88 -6.66 0.89
C MET A 107 -8.57 -7.18 1.47
N ARG A 108 -8.20 -8.40 1.07
CA ARG A 108 -6.89 -8.99 1.33
C ARG A 108 -6.22 -9.28 0.02
N SER A 109 -4.95 -8.90 -0.07
CA SER A 109 -4.13 -9.11 -1.26
C SER A 109 -2.74 -9.54 -0.84
N ASN A 110 -2.13 -10.47 -1.58
CA ASN A 110 -0.73 -10.77 -1.42
C ASN A 110 0.09 -9.82 -2.28
N PHE A 111 1.30 -9.51 -1.84
CA PHE A 111 2.27 -8.77 -2.62
C PHE A 111 3.67 -9.38 -2.53
N SER A 112 4.45 -9.12 -3.57
CA SER A 112 5.91 -9.16 -3.52
C SER A 112 6.44 -7.92 -4.22
N VAL A 113 7.41 -7.26 -3.58
CA VAL A 113 8.08 -6.08 -4.12
C VAL A 113 9.51 -6.44 -4.40
N PHE A 114 9.89 -6.34 -5.66
CA PHE A 114 11.28 -6.43 -6.07
C PHE A 114 11.88 -5.04 -6.08
N MET A 115 13.18 -4.97 -5.80
CA MET A 115 13.93 -3.73 -5.79
C MET A 115 15.23 -3.90 -6.56
N THR A 116 15.55 -2.90 -7.37
CA THR A 116 16.81 -2.80 -8.12
C THR A 116 17.50 -1.50 -7.68
N PRO A 117 18.57 -1.58 -6.87
CA PRO A 117 19.36 -0.41 -6.52
C PRO A 117 20.03 0.23 -7.74
N GLU A 118 20.22 1.55 -7.74
CA GLU A 118 20.98 2.21 -8.81
C GLU A 118 22.47 1.88 -8.78
N ASP A 119 23.03 1.63 -7.60
CA ASP A 119 24.46 1.37 -7.41
C ASP A 119 24.87 -0.05 -7.83
N SER A 120 24.13 -1.07 -7.40
CA SER A 120 24.45 -2.46 -7.74
C SER A 120 23.80 -2.93 -9.04
N GLY A 121 22.62 -2.40 -9.39
CA GLY A 121 21.82 -2.87 -10.53
C GLY A 121 21.27 -4.29 -10.38
N VAL A 122 21.47 -4.96 -9.24
CA VAL A 122 21.04 -6.34 -9.01
C VAL A 122 19.66 -6.35 -8.37
N THR A 123 18.69 -6.93 -9.07
CA THR A 123 17.32 -7.08 -8.56
C THR A 123 17.24 -8.14 -7.47
N GLN A 124 16.57 -7.82 -6.37
CA GLN A 124 16.27 -8.74 -5.27
C GLN A 124 14.88 -8.47 -4.69
N ILE A 125 14.36 -9.39 -3.88
CA ILE A 125 13.10 -9.18 -3.15
C ILE A 125 13.36 -8.16 -2.05
N LEU A 126 12.64 -7.04 -2.05
CA LEU A 126 12.65 -6.05 -0.98
C LEU A 126 11.77 -6.52 0.17
N ALA A 127 10.53 -6.90 -0.14
CA ALA A 127 9.53 -7.33 0.82
C ALA A 127 8.51 -8.26 0.16
N ALA A 128 7.90 -9.13 0.95
CA ALA A 128 6.74 -9.91 0.57
C ALA A 128 5.78 -9.99 1.77
N GLY A 129 4.50 -10.17 1.49
CA GLY A 129 3.49 -10.31 2.53
C GLY A 129 2.09 -10.03 2.01
N GLN A 130 1.26 -9.41 2.85
CA GLN A 130 -0.14 -9.14 2.53
C GLN A 130 -0.55 -7.69 2.82
N TYR A 131 -1.43 -7.15 1.97
CA TYR A 131 -2.22 -5.97 2.28
C TYR A 131 -3.51 -6.35 2.99
N ILE A 132 -3.82 -5.55 4.01
CA ILE A 132 -5.03 -5.61 4.80
C ILE A 132 -5.75 -4.29 4.59
N ASP A 133 -6.70 -4.30 3.67
CA ASP A 133 -7.32 -3.07 3.17
C ASP A 133 -8.75 -2.91 3.68
N THR A 134 -9.09 -1.67 4.04
CA THR A 134 -10.48 -1.20 4.10
C THR A 134 -10.68 -0.26 2.93
N VAL A 135 -11.72 -0.52 2.12
CA VAL A 135 -12.01 0.21 0.89
C VAL A 135 -13.37 0.89 1.01
N ARG A 136 -13.42 2.16 0.62
CA ARG A 136 -14.66 2.95 0.54
C ARG A 136 -15.22 2.93 -0.87
N VAL A 137 -16.53 2.81 -0.96
CA VAL A 137 -17.31 2.94 -2.18
C VAL A 137 -17.93 4.34 -2.19
N GLY A 138 -17.43 5.19 -3.08
CA GLY A 138 -17.97 6.53 -3.29
C GLY A 138 -19.37 6.50 -3.91
N THR A 139 -20.07 7.63 -3.84
CA THR A 139 -21.43 7.78 -4.38
C THR A 139 -21.50 7.60 -5.90
N ASN A 140 -20.40 7.83 -6.61
CA ASN A 140 -20.23 7.58 -8.04
C ASN A 140 -19.79 6.15 -8.37
N GLY A 141 -19.67 5.26 -7.38
CA GLY A 141 -19.15 3.90 -7.54
C GLY A 141 -17.63 3.79 -7.58
N GLY A 142 -16.89 4.90 -7.50
CA GLY A 142 -15.43 4.90 -7.41
C GLY A 142 -14.94 4.31 -6.09
N LEU A 143 -13.82 3.58 -6.13
CA LEU A 143 -13.22 2.98 -4.95
C LEU A 143 -12.00 3.77 -4.47
N LYS A 144 -11.84 3.90 -3.16
CA LYS A 144 -10.66 4.48 -2.51
C LYS A 144 -10.23 3.64 -1.32
N LEU A 145 -8.92 3.57 -1.07
CA LEU A 145 -8.38 2.99 0.15
C LEU A 145 -8.72 3.91 1.33
N LEU A 146 -9.47 3.41 2.30
CA LEU A 146 -9.53 4.08 3.60
C LEU A 146 -8.24 3.78 4.34
N SER A 147 -7.98 2.50 4.61
CA SER A 147 -6.81 2.08 5.35
C SER A 147 -6.11 0.96 4.60
N ARG A 148 -4.78 0.99 4.57
CA ARG A 148 -3.95 -0.15 4.19
C ARG A 148 -2.96 -0.46 5.31
N CYS A 149 -2.96 -1.71 5.75
CA CYS A 149 -1.83 -2.26 6.50
C CYS A 149 -1.06 -3.22 5.59
N ALA A 150 0.14 -2.82 5.17
CA ALA A 150 1.13 -3.68 4.54
C ALA A 150 1.85 -4.50 5.61
N GLU A 151 1.48 -5.77 5.72
CA GLU A 151 2.07 -6.70 6.66
C GLU A 151 3.18 -7.49 5.97
N LEU A 152 4.41 -7.30 6.41
CA LEU A 152 5.60 -7.93 5.84
C LEU A 152 5.89 -9.27 6.53
N ASP A 153 6.13 -10.32 5.75
CA ASP A 153 6.57 -11.62 6.27
C ASP A 153 8.03 -11.55 6.75
N THR A 154 8.83 -10.64 6.19
CA THR A 154 10.23 -10.41 6.56
C THR A 154 10.34 -9.27 7.57
N SER A 155 10.87 -9.55 8.76
CA SER A 155 11.17 -8.54 9.79
C SER A 155 12.48 -7.78 9.56
N VAL A 156 13.37 -8.32 8.72
CA VAL A 156 14.62 -7.68 8.30
C VAL A 156 14.60 -7.49 6.79
N LEU A 157 14.66 -6.23 6.36
CA LEU A 157 14.67 -5.87 4.96
C LEU A 157 16.10 -5.73 4.44
N PRO A 158 16.37 -6.09 3.18
CA PRO A 158 17.71 -5.96 2.59
C PRO A 158 18.10 -4.49 2.34
N ARG A 159 17.16 -3.55 2.48
CA ARG A 159 17.36 -2.11 2.33
C ARG A 159 16.36 -1.34 3.19
N TYR A 160 16.70 -0.10 3.53
CA TYR A 160 15.76 0.83 4.16
C TYR A 160 14.59 1.14 3.22
N LEU A 161 13.42 1.44 3.78
CA LEU A 161 12.24 1.83 3.01
C LEU A 161 12.17 3.35 2.90
N VAL A 162 12.26 3.84 1.68
CA VAL A 162 11.97 5.25 1.34
C VAL A 162 10.50 5.37 0.94
N TYR A 163 10.09 4.57 -0.04
CA TYR A 163 8.74 4.58 -0.59
C TYR A 163 7.81 3.63 0.17
N PRO A 164 6.49 3.92 0.21
CA PRO A 164 5.51 2.92 0.60
C PRO A 164 5.65 1.64 -0.23
N ILE A 165 5.19 0.54 0.39
CA ILE A 165 5.11 -0.82 -0.15
C ILE A 165 3.65 -1.16 -0.40
#